data_AF-A0A444WH29-F1
#
_entry.id   AF-A0A444WH29-F1
#
_cell.length_a   1.000
_cell.length_b   1.000
_cell.length_c   1.000
_cell.angle_alpha   90.00
_cell.angle_beta   90.00
_cell.angle_gamma   90.00
#
_symmetry.space_group_name_H-M   'P 1'
#
loop_
_entity.id
_entity.type
_entity.pdbx_description
1 polymer ?
#
loop_
_entity_poly.entity_id
_entity_poly.type
_entity_poly.pdbx_seq_one_letter_code
_entity_poly.pdbx_strand_id
1 'polypeptide(L)'
;MFLGFSLNAQEFSHVDSKVSSYPDSFSSLDKLAEKINADFIKEDEKARAIFTWVAHHVSYDIGKYGVNERPVGFSYRTEAEKLEKLKELNEDLATRTLKTQKGVCQGYCSLFVAIAERVGLEAVIIPGTSKSHIAHIGDGPGAKDHAWNAVKIKGEWKLLDLTWGAGTATGSPLRFEYNFNDSYFFTSPDIFFLNHFPDEKKWLLTDKTENDFAGLPLYFGNYHKGKYELLSPQQGMITDRKANILLFKIKNIKPQDTVVYAFSKSKQFKHVKPVFNGNIAEFKVPLEVGSNGYLMLYINEKSVLAYRINRG
;
A
#
# COMPACT_ATOMS: atom_id res chain seq x y z
N MET A 1 16.41 5.13 -21.56
CA MET A 1 16.71 3.72 -21.24
C MET A 1 16.43 3.53 -19.76
N PHE A 2 15.18 3.24 -19.39
CA PHE A 2 14.79 3.00 -17.99
C PHE A 2 14.76 1.48 -17.76
N LEU A 3 15.92 0.94 -17.41
CA LEU A 3 16.05 -0.40 -16.82
C LEU A 3 15.98 -0.20 -15.31
N GLY A 4 14.85 -0.51 -14.68
CA GLY A 4 14.74 -0.25 -13.25
C GLY A 4 13.49 -0.75 -12.54
N PHE A 5 12.97 -1.95 -12.84
CA PHE A 5 11.83 -2.46 -12.07
C PHE A 5 11.86 -3.97 -11.74
N SER A 6 12.95 -4.68 -12.05
CA SER A 6 13.06 -6.13 -11.77
C SER A 6 14.08 -6.52 -10.69
N LEU A 7 14.85 -5.58 -10.14
CA LEU A 7 15.96 -5.92 -9.23
C LEU A 7 15.53 -6.15 -7.76
N ASN A 8 14.58 -5.39 -7.21
CA ASN A 8 14.39 -5.36 -5.75
C ASN A 8 13.91 -6.69 -5.11
N ALA A 9 13.02 -7.46 -5.74
CA ALA A 9 12.46 -8.67 -5.12
C ALA A 9 13.46 -9.84 -5.03
N GLN A 10 14.43 -9.89 -5.95
CA GLN A 10 15.49 -10.91 -5.93
C GLN A 10 16.66 -10.51 -5.03
N GLU A 11 16.78 -9.22 -4.70
CA GLU A 11 17.85 -8.72 -3.82
C GLU A 11 17.62 -9.02 -2.34
N PHE A 12 16.38 -9.28 -1.90
CA PHE A 12 16.06 -9.45 -0.48
C PHE A 12 15.67 -10.87 -0.06
N SER A 13 15.67 -11.84 -0.98
CA SER A 13 15.25 -13.21 -0.68
C SER A 13 16.10 -13.88 0.40
N HIS A 14 17.38 -13.52 0.52
CA HIS A 14 18.24 -14.04 1.60
C HIS A 14 17.86 -13.45 2.95
N VAL A 15 17.49 -12.16 2.99
CA VAL A 15 16.99 -11.50 4.22
C VAL A 15 15.69 -12.16 4.65
N ASP A 16 14.75 -12.33 3.72
CA ASP A 16 13.45 -12.93 4.00
C ASP A 16 13.58 -14.36 4.52
N SER A 17 14.40 -15.18 3.85
CA SER A 17 14.66 -16.56 4.27
C SER A 17 15.34 -16.64 5.63
N LYS A 18 16.18 -15.67 5.98
CA LYS A 18 16.82 -15.61 7.28
C LYS A 18 15.83 -15.18 8.36
N VAL A 19 15.00 -14.17 8.08
CA VAL A 19 13.98 -13.65 9.01
C VAL A 19 12.85 -14.65 9.24
N SER A 20 12.50 -15.49 8.26
CA SER A 20 11.52 -16.57 8.46
C SER A 20 11.97 -17.63 9.47
N SER A 21 13.26 -17.64 9.85
CA SER A 21 13.80 -18.50 10.91
C SER A 21 13.86 -17.83 12.29
N TYR A 22 13.43 -16.57 12.38
CA TYR A 22 13.39 -15.85 13.66
C TYR A 22 12.27 -16.42 14.56
N PRO A 23 12.36 -16.21 15.88
CA PRO A 23 11.25 -16.47 16.77
C PRO A 23 9.97 -15.75 16.34
N ASP A 24 8.84 -16.42 16.53
CA ASP A 24 7.53 -15.84 16.26
C ASP A 24 7.25 -14.63 17.16
N SER A 25 7.92 -14.49 18.31
CA SER A 25 7.75 -13.35 19.23
C SER A 25 9.07 -12.95 19.89
N PHE A 26 9.15 -11.67 20.28
CA PHE A 26 10.29 -11.10 21.01
C PHE A 26 9.81 -10.42 22.29
N SER A 27 10.59 -10.54 23.37
CA SER A 27 10.23 -9.98 24.68
C SER A 27 10.33 -8.46 24.76
N SER A 28 11.16 -7.85 23.91
CA SER A 28 11.32 -6.39 23.82
C SER A 28 11.73 -5.96 22.41
N LEU A 29 11.57 -4.66 22.13
CA LEU A 29 12.05 -4.02 20.90
C LEU A 29 13.57 -4.21 20.72
N ASP A 30 14.34 -4.11 21.82
CA ASP A 30 15.79 -4.29 21.80
C ASP A 30 16.18 -5.71 21.38
N LYS A 31 15.45 -6.74 21.80
CA LYS A 31 15.78 -8.13 21.44
C LYS A 31 15.59 -8.41 19.95
N LEU A 32 14.54 -7.85 19.34
CA LEU A 32 14.37 -7.94 17.89
C LEU A 32 15.46 -7.14 17.16
N ALA A 33 15.79 -5.94 17.63
CA ALA A 33 16.85 -5.11 17.03
C ALA A 33 18.25 -5.75 17.15
N GLU A 34 18.60 -6.31 18.31
CA GLU A 34 19.85 -7.06 18.54
C GLU A 34 19.96 -8.24 17.56
N LYS A 35 18.86 -8.99 17.38
CA LYS A 35 18.83 -10.11 16.44
C LYS A 35 19.05 -9.65 15.00
N ILE A 36 18.40 -8.56 14.59
CA ILE A 36 18.60 -7.96 13.25
C ILE A 36 20.05 -7.48 13.08
N ASN A 37 20.61 -6.76 14.04
CA ASN A 37 21.99 -6.25 13.99
C ASN A 37 23.04 -7.37 13.97
N ALA A 38 22.75 -8.52 14.59
CA ALA A 38 23.64 -9.67 14.57
C ALA A 38 23.68 -10.37 13.20
N ASP A 39 22.56 -10.36 12.46
CA ASP A 39 22.44 -11.06 11.18
C ASP A 39 22.68 -10.15 9.96
N PHE A 40 22.48 -8.83 10.08
CA PHE A 40 22.57 -7.90 8.96
C PHE A 40 23.39 -6.64 9.30
N ILE A 41 24.25 -6.25 8.36
CA ILE A 41 25.10 -5.06 8.48
C ILE A 41 24.53 -3.90 7.65
N LYS A 42 24.05 -4.18 6.43
CA LYS A 42 23.62 -3.14 5.49
C LYS A 42 22.28 -2.52 5.91
N GLU A 43 22.14 -1.22 5.68
CA GLU A 43 20.95 -0.46 6.04
C GLU A 43 19.67 -0.98 5.38
N ASP A 44 19.75 -1.30 4.08
CA ASP A 44 18.66 -1.84 3.28
C ASP A 44 18.21 -3.23 3.78
N GLU A 45 19.15 -4.11 4.08
CA GLU A 45 18.88 -5.44 4.65
C GLU A 45 18.25 -5.36 6.05
N LYS A 46 18.70 -4.42 6.89
CA LYS A 46 18.10 -4.17 8.21
C LYS A 46 16.66 -3.67 8.08
N ALA A 47 16.41 -2.67 7.22
CA ALA A 47 15.07 -2.17 6.95
C ALA A 47 14.15 -3.28 6.44
N ARG A 48 14.66 -4.13 5.54
CA ARG A 48 13.94 -5.30 5.04
C ARG A 48 13.62 -6.28 6.15
N ALA A 49 14.57 -6.57 7.03
CA ALA A 49 14.35 -7.51 8.12
C ALA A 49 13.23 -7.08 9.06
N ILE A 50 13.15 -5.78 9.37
CA ILE A 50 12.04 -5.19 10.12
C ILE A 50 10.73 -5.36 9.34
N PHE A 51 10.72 -4.97 8.06
CA PHE A 51 9.53 -5.04 7.21
C PHE A 51 8.95 -6.46 7.15
N THR A 52 9.80 -7.44 6.84
CA THR A 52 9.40 -8.84 6.69
C THR A 52 8.92 -9.42 8.01
N TRP A 53 9.64 -9.22 9.12
CA TRP A 53 9.20 -9.76 10.40
C TRP A 53 7.87 -9.15 10.82
N VAL A 54 7.71 -7.83 10.77
CA VAL A 54 6.46 -7.17 11.19
C VAL A 54 5.29 -7.58 10.29
N ALA A 55 5.47 -7.63 8.98
CA ALA A 55 4.41 -7.98 8.02
C ALA A 55 3.90 -9.41 8.17
N HIS A 56 4.71 -10.33 8.69
CA HIS A 56 4.33 -11.71 8.91
C HIS A 56 3.76 -11.99 10.31
N HIS A 57 4.05 -11.13 11.30
CA HIS A 57 3.70 -11.41 12.69
C HIS A 57 2.69 -10.43 13.28
N VAL A 58 2.49 -9.25 12.71
CA VAL A 58 1.49 -8.29 13.20
C VAL A 58 0.24 -8.37 12.34
N SER A 59 -0.90 -8.59 13.00
CA SER A 59 -2.22 -8.65 12.38
C SER A 59 -2.97 -7.32 12.48
N TYR A 60 -3.81 -7.00 11.49
CA TYR A 60 -4.63 -5.80 11.58
C TYR A 60 -5.73 -5.96 12.63
N ASP A 61 -5.91 -4.96 13.50
CA ASP A 61 -6.97 -4.98 14.51
C ASP A 61 -8.36 -4.71 13.88
N ILE A 62 -9.03 -5.79 13.45
CA ILE A 62 -10.35 -5.72 12.83
C ILE A 62 -11.40 -5.04 13.73
N GLY A 63 -11.26 -5.15 15.07
CA GLY A 63 -12.15 -4.46 16.00
C GLY A 63 -12.08 -2.94 15.93
N LYS A 64 -11.02 -2.39 15.34
CA LYS A 64 -10.82 -0.96 15.10
C LYS A 64 -10.96 -0.57 13.63
N TYR A 65 -11.33 -1.50 12.76
CA TYR A 65 -11.50 -1.23 11.34
C TYR A 65 -12.65 -0.24 11.10
N GLY A 66 -12.37 0.86 10.38
CA GLY A 66 -13.34 1.92 10.13
C GLY A 66 -13.72 2.76 11.37
N VAL A 67 -13.04 2.56 12.50
CA VAL A 67 -13.24 3.36 13.71
C VAL A 67 -12.32 4.57 13.67
N ASN A 68 -12.91 5.76 13.67
CA ASN A 68 -12.17 7.02 13.81
C ASN A 68 -11.77 7.20 15.28
N GLU A 69 -10.62 6.65 15.67
CA GLU A 69 -10.08 6.89 17.01
C GLU A 69 -9.69 8.36 17.17
N ARG A 70 -10.14 8.98 18.26
CA ARG A 70 -9.71 10.34 18.59
C ARG A 70 -8.21 10.33 18.87
N PRO A 71 -7.45 11.31 18.37
CA PRO A 71 -6.05 11.45 18.72
C PRO A 71 -5.89 11.54 20.25
N VAL A 72 -4.82 10.94 20.78
CA VAL A 72 -4.45 11.13 22.18
C VAL A 72 -4.13 12.61 22.38
N GLY A 73 -4.99 13.31 23.13
CA GLY A 73 -4.77 14.71 23.47
C GLY A 73 -3.74 14.82 24.59
N PHE A 74 -2.70 15.62 24.38
CA PHE A 74 -1.74 16.00 25.41
C PHE A 74 -1.41 17.48 25.28
N SER A 75 -1.10 18.14 26.40
CA SER A 75 -0.64 19.52 26.42
C SER A 75 0.88 19.58 26.32
N TYR A 76 1.40 20.67 25.74
CA TYR A 76 2.82 20.97 25.66
C TYR A 76 3.03 22.49 25.65
N ARG A 77 4.19 22.95 26.08
CA ARG A 77 4.56 24.38 26.16
C ARG A 77 5.56 24.79 25.09
N THR A 78 6.33 23.83 24.58
CA THR A 78 7.34 24.03 23.54
C THR A 78 7.24 22.94 22.48
N GLU A 79 7.79 23.19 21.29
CA GLU A 79 7.83 22.17 20.24
C GLU A 79 8.74 20.98 20.63
N ALA A 80 9.82 21.24 21.38
CA ALA A 80 10.69 20.18 21.88
C ALA A 80 9.94 19.22 22.83
N GLU A 81 9.17 19.77 23.78
CA GLU A 81 8.34 18.97 24.70
C GLU A 81 7.28 18.15 23.95
N LYS A 82 6.68 18.73 22.91
CA LYS A 82 5.71 18.02 22.06
C LYS A 82 6.36 16.83 21.34
N LEU A 83 7.54 17.03 20.76
CA LEU A 83 8.27 15.98 20.05
C LEU A 83 8.68 14.84 21.00
N GLU A 84 9.12 15.17 22.21
CA GLU A 84 9.46 14.17 23.24
C GLU A 84 8.23 13.35 23.65
N LYS A 85 7.10 13.99 23.92
CA LYS A 85 5.84 13.29 24.25
C LYS A 85 5.34 12.42 23.10
N LEU A 86 5.44 12.90 21.85
CA LEU A 86 5.10 12.09 20.68
C LEU A 86 6.02 10.87 20.55
N LYS A 87 7.32 11.03 20.84
CA LYS A 87 8.27 9.92 20.84
C LYS A 87 7.89 8.87 21.89
N GLU A 88 7.59 9.29 23.12
CA GLU A 88 7.16 8.40 24.20
C GLU A 88 5.87 7.64 23.84
N LEU A 89 4.85 8.34 23.33
CA LEU A 89 3.59 7.71 22.89
C LEU A 89 3.81 6.69 21.76
N ASN A 90 4.71 7.00 20.81
CA ASN A 90 5.06 6.09 19.74
C ASN A 90 5.82 4.86 20.25
N GLU A 91 6.72 5.04 21.22
CA GLU A 91 7.49 3.97 21.84
C GLU A 91 6.58 2.99 22.62
N ASP A 92 5.62 3.54 23.37
CA ASP A 92 4.60 2.76 24.08
C ASP A 92 3.69 1.98 23.12
N LEU A 93 3.30 2.61 22.02
CA LEU A 93 2.51 1.94 20.98
C LEU A 93 3.31 0.84 20.28
N ALA A 94 4.57 1.10 19.93
CA ALA A 94 5.48 0.10 19.35
C ALA A 94 5.62 -1.11 20.28
N THR A 95 5.88 -0.87 21.57
CA THR A 95 6.01 -1.92 22.57
C THR A 95 4.73 -2.75 22.70
N ARG A 96 3.56 -2.10 22.71
CA ARG A 96 2.27 -2.80 22.73
C ARG A 96 2.06 -3.61 21.46
N THR A 97 2.27 -3.03 20.29
CA THR A 97 2.09 -3.72 18.99
C THR A 97 3.03 -4.91 18.85
N LEU A 98 4.27 -4.82 19.31
CA LEU A 98 5.20 -5.95 19.35
C LEU A 98 4.65 -7.09 20.24
N LYS A 99 4.21 -6.76 21.46
CA LYS A 99 3.73 -7.74 22.44
C LYS A 99 2.41 -8.39 22.03
N THR A 100 1.47 -7.61 21.50
CA THR A 100 0.14 -8.10 21.13
C THR A 100 0.06 -8.63 19.71
N GLN A 101 1.08 -8.35 18.88
CA GLN A 101 1.12 -8.76 17.47
C GLN A 101 -0.13 -8.34 16.70
N LYS A 102 -0.64 -7.16 17.07
CA LYS A 102 -1.89 -6.63 16.59
C LYS A 102 -1.88 -5.12 16.65
N GLY A 103 -2.35 -4.46 15.60
CA GLY A 103 -2.44 -3.00 15.56
C GLY A 103 -3.21 -2.47 14.35
N VAL A 104 -3.42 -1.16 14.33
CA VAL A 104 -3.83 -0.40 13.13
C VAL A 104 -2.61 0.28 12.52
N CYS A 105 -2.77 1.02 11.41
CA CYS A 105 -1.67 1.64 10.66
C CYS A 105 -0.62 2.34 11.54
N GLN A 106 -1.04 3.15 12.52
CA GLN A 106 -0.14 3.81 13.45
C GLN A 106 0.71 2.82 14.27
N GLY A 107 0.16 1.68 14.68
CA GLY A 107 0.89 0.65 15.43
C GLY A 107 2.01 0.00 14.60
N TYR A 108 1.72 -0.33 13.34
CA TYR A 108 2.75 -0.81 12.40
C TYR A 108 3.84 0.25 12.21
N CYS A 109 3.45 1.51 12.01
CA CYS A 109 4.39 2.60 11.76
C CYS A 109 5.30 2.90 12.95
N SER A 110 4.72 2.95 14.16
CA SER A 110 5.45 3.17 15.40
C SER A 110 6.40 2.01 15.68
N LEU A 111 5.96 0.75 15.47
CA LEU A 111 6.83 -0.41 15.62
C LEU A 111 8.03 -0.38 14.67
N PHE A 112 7.81 -0.04 13.40
CA PHE A 112 8.90 0.08 12.44
C PHE A 112 9.92 1.13 12.84
N VAL A 113 9.47 2.35 13.19
CA VAL A 113 10.37 3.44 13.61
C VAL A 113 11.14 3.06 14.87
N ALA A 114 10.49 2.50 15.88
CA ALA A 114 11.15 2.14 17.13
C ALA A 114 12.24 1.07 16.96
N ILE A 115 12.06 0.12 16.04
CA ILE A 115 13.11 -0.86 15.71
C ILE A 115 14.17 -0.24 14.80
N ALA A 116 13.76 0.58 13.82
CA ALA A 116 14.67 1.27 12.90
C ALA A 116 15.70 2.11 13.66
N GLU A 117 15.26 2.92 14.62
CA GLU A 117 16.15 3.72 15.48
C GLU A 117 17.20 2.83 16.19
N ARG A 118 16.79 1.68 16.72
CA ARG A 118 17.67 0.74 17.45
C ARG A 118 18.67 0.01 16.57
N VAL A 119 18.38 -0.14 15.29
CA VAL A 119 19.32 -0.73 14.32
C VAL A 119 20.15 0.34 13.58
N GLY A 120 20.03 1.61 14.00
CA GLY A 120 20.80 2.74 13.50
C GLY A 120 20.24 3.38 12.22
N LEU A 121 18.94 3.19 11.93
CA LEU A 121 18.27 3.75 10.76
C LEU A 121 17.44 5.00 11.14
N GLU A 122 17.44 5.98 10.24
CA GLU A 122 16.56 7.15 10.32
C GLU A 122 15.23 6.82 9.64
N ALA A 123 14.13 6.78 10.39
CA ALA A 123 12.80 6.50 9.87
C ALA A 123 11.76 7.47 10.43
N VAL A 124 10.72 7.75 9.66
CA VAL A 124 9.63 8.66 10.03
C VAL A 124 8.28 8.02 9.78
N ILE A 125 7.27 8.47 10.52
CA ILE A 125 5.86 8.17 10.26
C ILE A 125 5.29 9.29 9.39
N ILE A 126 4.66 8.91 8.29
CA ILE A 126 4.04 9.83 7.34
C ILE A 126 2.52 9.67 7.45
N PRO A 127 1.82 10.66 8.02
CA PRO A 127 0.36 10.69 7.99
C PRO A 127 -0.15 11.13 6.61
N GLY A 128 -1.31 10.61 6.20
CA GLY A 128 -1.93 11.05 4.96
C GLY A 128 -3.29 10.42 4.67
N THR A 129 -3.72 10.62 3.42
CA THR A 129 -4.94 10.06 2.84
C THR A 129 -4.61 8.83 1.99
N SER A 130 -5.44 7.80 2.11
CA SER A 130 -5.43 6.61 1.26
C SER A 130 -6.55 6.63 0.21
N LYS A 131 -6.23 6.26 -1.04
CA LYS A 131 -7.24 5.86 -2.04
C LYS A 131 -7.44 4.35 -1.95
N SER A 132 -8.31 3.93 -1.04
CA SER A 132 -8.55 2.52 -0.70
C SER A 132 -9.99 2.06 -0.97
N HIS A 133 -10.94 2.97 -1.11
CA HIS A 133 -12.35 2.66 -1.35
C HIS A 133 -12.82 3.18 -2.71
N ILE A 134 -13.72 2.43 -3.39
CA ILE A 134 -14.23 2.78 -4.73
C ILE A 134 -14.91 4.16 -4.76
N ALA A 135 -15.45 4.61 -3.63
CA ALA A 135 -16.06 5.93 -3.51
C ALA A 135 -15.05 7.07 -3.65
N HIS A 136 -13.76 6.83 -3.35
CA HIS A 136 -12.69 7.85 -3.43
C HIS A 136 -12.27 8.15 -4.89
N ILE A 137 -12.85 7.47 -5.89
CA ILE A 137 -12.56 7.75 -7.30
C ILE A 137 -13.23 9.06 -7.70
N GLY A 138 -12.41 10.04 -8.06
CA GLY A 138 -12.82 11.41 -8.35
C GLY A 138 -12.59 12.39 -7.20
N ASP A 139 -12.28 11.89 -6.00
CA ASP A 139 -12.05 12.72 -4.82
C ASP A 139 -10.55 12.97 -4.64
N GLY A 140 -10.20 14.22 -4.34
CA GLY A 140 -8.86 14.60 -3.91
C GLY A 140 -8.52 14.01 -2.53
N PRO A 141 -7.30 14.27 -2.01
CA PRO A 141 -6.96 13.88 -0.65
C PRO A 141 -7.93 14.53 0.35
N GLY A 142 -8.28 13.79 1.38
CA GLY A 142 -9.36 14.11 2.32
C GLY A 142 -8.86 14.12 3.76
N ALA A 143 -9.72 13.68 4.68
CA ALA A 143 -9.31 13.49 6.07
C ALA A 143 -8.24 12.40 6.15
N LYS A 144 -7.24 12.61 7.01
CA LYS A 144 -6.23 11.59 7.33
C LYS A 144 -6.92 10.31 7.80
N ASP A 145 -6.80 9.26 6.98
CA ASP A 145 -7.36 7.94 7.23
C ASP A 145 -6.27 6.86 7.28
N HIS A 146 -5.00 7.22 6.99
CA HIS A 146 -3.89 6.27 6.94
C HIS A 146 -2.55 6.86 7.41
N ALA A 147 -1.60 5.97 7.66
CA ALA A 147 -0.22 6.30 7.99
C ALA A 147 0.72 5.20 7.48
N TRP A 148 1.89 5.60 7.00
CA TRP A 148 2.95 4.71 6.51
C TRP A 148 4.33 5.25 6.94
N ASN A 149 5.42 4.65 6.47
CA ASN A 149 6.77 5.08 6.82
C ASN A 149 7.59 5.54 5.61
N ALA A 150 8.59 6.37 5.90
CA ALA A 150 9.79 6.46 5.08
C ALA A 150 11.01 6.13 5.93
N VAL A 151 12.01 5.51 5.32
CA VAL A 151 13.31 5.21 5.94
C VAL A 151 14.42 5.68 5.03
N LYS A 152 15.46 6.26 5.62
CA LYS A 152 16.60 6.80 4.87
C LYS A 152 17.67 5.73 4.72
N ILE A 153 18.03 5.44 3.47
CA ILE A 153 19.02 4.43 3.10
C ILE A 153 20.04 5.10 2.21
N LYS A 154 21.32 5.07 2.60
CA LYS A 154 22.43 5.69 1.85
C LYS A 154 22.15 7.17 1.49
N GLY A 155 21.49 7.88 2.39
CA GLY A 155 21.13 9.30 2.24
C GLY A 155 19.81 9.57 1.52
N GLU A 156 19.13 8.57 0.95
CA GLU A 156 17.87 8.72 0.22
C GLU A 156 16.67 8.18 1.00
N TRP A 157 15.56 8.93 1.02
CA TRP A 157 14.31 8.44 1.59
C TRP A 157 13.66 7.38 0.71
N LYS A 158 13.29 6.24 1.31
CA LYS A 158 12.58 5.14 0.68
C LYS A 158 11.22 4.97 1.36
N LEU A 159 10.15 4.88 0.57
CA LEU A 159 8.78 4.74 1.05
C LEU A 159 8.43 3.27 1.31
N LEU A 160 7.65 3.00 2.35
CA LEU A 160 7.10 1.68 2.62
C LEU A 160 5.77 1.75 3.38
N ASP A 161 4.91 0.76 3.17
CA ASP A 161 3.68 0.56 3.94
C ASP A 161 3.60 -0.88 4.46
N LEU A 162 3.81 -1.02 5.77
CA LEU A 162 3.71 -2.30 6.47
C LEU A 162 2.28 -2.80 6.63
N THR A 163 1.31 -1.90 6.77
CA THR A 163 -0.10 -2.25 6.98
C THR A 163 -0.63 -2.99 5.77
N TRP A 164 -0.39 -2.44 4.57
CA TRP A 164 -0.78 -3.05 3.30
C TRP A 164 0.22 -4.09 2.80
N GLY A 165 1.48 -4.02 3.27
CA GLY A 165 2.48 -5.05 3.10
C GLY A 165 2.16 -6.35 3.83
N ALA A 166 1.49 -6.30 4.98
CA ALA A 166 1.15 -7.46 5.80
C ALA A 166 -0.03 -8.27 5.24
N GLY A 167 -1.10 -7.60 4.81
CA GLY A 167 -2.30 -8.29 4.37
C GLY A 167 -3.49 -7.39 4.11
N THR A 168 -4.69 -7.98 4.13
CA THR A 168 -5.93 -7.24 3.84
C THR A 168 -7.06 -7.70 4.77
N ALA A 169 -7.91 -6.75 5.16
CA ALA A 169 -9.17 -7.06 5.81
C ALA A 169 -10.22 -7.43 4.75
N THR A 170 -10.73 -8.66 4.78
CA THR A 170 -11.64 -9.20 3.75
C THR A 170 -12.69 -10.14 4.35
N GLY A 171 -13.68 -10.53 3.54
CA GLY A 171 -14.73 -11.46 3.92
C GLY A 171 -15.92 -10.84 4.64
N SER A 172 -16.92 -11.68 4.89
CA SER A 172 -18.13 -11.36 5.67
C SER A 172 -18.46 -12.56 6.58
N PRO A 173 -18.18 -12.50 7.90
CA PRO A 173 -17.69 -11.34 8.64
C PRO A 173 -16.25 -10.96 8.27
N LEU A 174 -15.92 -9.67 8.45
CA LEU A 174 -14.60 -9.13 8.14
C LEU A 174 -13.52 -9.81 9.00
N ARG A 175 -12.44 -10.26 8.37
CA ARG A 175 -11.26 -10.86 9.01
C ARG A 175 -9.99 -10.33 8.37
N PHE A 176 -8.91 -10.29 9.14
CA PHE A 176 -7.59 -10.00 8.60
C PHE A 176 -6.99 -11.28 8.02
N GLU A 177 -6.57 -11.22 6.77
CA GLU A 177 -5.84 -12.30 6.10
C GLU A 177 -4.44 -11.80 5.76
N TYR A 178 -3.43 -12.52 6.26
CA TYR A 178 -2.05 -12.29 5.84
C TYR A 178 -1.92 -12.54 4.35
N ASN A 179 -1.34 -11.57 3.65
CA ASN A 179 -1.11 -11.64 2.22
C ASN A 179 0.11 -10.78 1.91
N PHE A 180 1.28 -11.24 2.37
CA PHE A 180 2.53 -10.52 2.24
C PHE A 180 2.71 -9.94 0.83
N ASN A 181 2.92 -8.63 0.76
CA ASN A 181 3.03 -7.88 -0.49
C ASN A 181 4.29 -7.01 -0.47
N ASP A 182 5.35 -7.60 -1.00
CA ASP A 182 6.66 -7.00 -1.24
C ASP A 182 6.62 -5.65 -1.96
N SER A 183 5.59 -5.42 -2.78
CA SER A 183 5.45 -4.21 -3.59
C SER A 183 5.32 -2.94 -2.77
N TYR A 184 5.04 -3.05 -1.46
CA TYR A 184 4.98 -1.95 -0.50
C TYR A 184 6.29 -1.73 0.27
N PHE A 185 7.39 -2.40 -0.10
CA PHE A 185 8.72 -2.15 0.45
C PHE A 185 9.60 -1.43 -0.59
N PHE A 186 10.13 -0.26 -0.21
CA PHE A 186 10.93 0.60 -1.10
C PHE A 186 10.25 0.90 -2.44
N THR A 187 8.94 1.11 -2.38
CA THR A 187 8.13 1.45 -3.55
C THR A 187 8.57 2.80 -4.10
N SER A 188 8.69 2.90 -5.42
CA SER A 188 9.00 4.18 -6.06
C SER A 188 7.88 5.20 -5.82
N PRO A 189 8.20 6.49 -5.66
CA PRO A 189 7.21 7.56 -5.42
C PRO A 189 5.99 7.53 -6.34
N ASP A 190 6.18 7.35 -7.65
CA ASP A 190 5.08 7.34 -8.63
C ASP A 190 4.09 6.18 -8.45
N ILE A 191 4.57 5.02 -8.00
CA ILE A 191 3.73 3.86 -7.72
C ILE A 191 3.07 4.00 -6.35
N PHE A 192 3.79 4.53 -5.36
CA PHE A 192 3.25 4.75 -4.03
C PHE A 192 2.12 5.79 -4.05
N PHE A 193 2.27 6.83 -4.87
CA PHE A 193 1.28 7.89 -5.13
C PHE A 193 -0.06 7.37 -5.64
N LEU A 194 -0.09 6.21 -6.30
CA LEU A 194 -1.33 5.64 -6.84
C LEU A 194 -2.43 5.45 -5.76
N ASN A 195 -2.00 5.37 -4.50
CA ASN A 195 -2.88 5.13 -3.38
C ASN A 195 -2.58 5.98 -2.14
N HIS A 196 -1.43 6.67 -2.08
CA HIS A 196 -0.99 7.40 -0.90
C HIS A 196 -0.76 8.87 -1.21
N PHE A 197 -1.42 9.74 -0.44
CA PHE A 197 -1.20 11.18 -0.50
C PHE A 197 -0.87 11.71 0.90
N PRO A 198 0.38 12.14 1.18
CA PRO A 198 0.77 12.60 2.51
C PRO A 198 0.18 13.96 2.84
N ASP A 199 -0.04 14.22 4.14
CA ASP A 199 -0.47 15.53 4.64
C ASP A 199 0.58 16.62 4.35
N GLU A 200 1.87 16.26 4.46
CA GLU A 200 2.98 17.12 4.07
C GLU A 200 3.51 16.72 2.69
N LYS A 201 3.31 17.59 1.69
CA LYS A 201 3.69 17.35 0.28
C LYS A 201 5.16 16.97 0.07
N LYS A 202 6.07 17.36 0.97
CA LYS A 202 7.50 16.97 0.89
C LYS A 202 7.69 15.46 0.84
N TRP A 203 6.75 14.69 1.40
CA TRP A 203 6.78 13.23 1.42
C TRP A 203 6.17 12.57 0.19
N LEU A 204 5.67 13.34 -0.79
CA LEU A 204 5.27 12.78 -2.09
C LEU A 204 6.47 12.22 -2.84
N LEU A 205 7.62 12.90 -2.73
CA LEU A 205 8.86 12.57 -3.46
C LEU A 205 8.66 12.48 -4.99
N THR A 206 7.65 13.17 -5.50
CA THR A 206 7.27 13.30 -6.91
C THR A 206 6.60 14.68 -7.13
N ASP A 207 6.36 15.06 -8.37
CA ASP A 207 5.74 16.34 -8.76
C ASP A 207 4.20 16.29 -8.85
N LYS A 208 3.61 15.15 -8.47
CA LYS A 208 2.17 14.91 -8.52
C LYS A 208 1.37 15.82 -7.59
N THR A 209 0.13 16.07 -7.99
CA THR A 209 -0.79 17.00 -7.34
C THR A 209 -2.04 16.31 -6.79
N GLU A 210 -2.80 17.04 -5.99
CA GLU A 210 -4.12 16.62 -5.52
C GLU A 210 -5.09 16.29 -6.66
N ASN A 211 -5.00 17.02 -7.77
CA ASN A 211 -5.84 16.78 -8.95
C ASN A 211 -5.44 15.50 -9.68
N ASP A 212 -4.12 15.22 -9.77
CA ASP A 212 -3.65 13.94 -10.29
C ASP A 212 -4.22 12.80 -9.43
N PHE A 213 -4.12 12.93 -8.09
CA PHE A 213 -4.64 11.95 -7.15
C PHE A 213 -6.16 11.74 -7.30
N ALA A 214 -6.92 12.82 -7.43
CA ALA A 214 -8.37 12.75 -7.67
C ALA A 214 -8.71 12.02 -8.97
N GLY A 215 -7.89 12.24 -10.01
CA GLY A 215 -8.10 11.70 -11.34
C GLY A 215 -7.79 10.21 -11.48
N LEU A 216 -7.03 9.61 -10.56
CA LEU A 216 -6.65 8.20 -10.63
C LEU A 216 -7.84 7.24 -10.47
N PRO A 217 -7.81 6.07 -11.14
CA PRO A 217 -8.64 4.94 -10.75
C PRO A 217 -8.23 4.43 -9.37
N LEU A 218 -9.03 3.52 -8.80
CA LEU A 218 -8.61 2.79 -7.62
C LEU A 218 -7.72 1.62 -8.03
N TYR A 219 -6.51 1.54 -7.45
CA TYR A 219 -5.58 0.43 -7.60
C TYR A 219 -5.65 -0.47 -6.37
N PHE A 220 -5.92 -1.76 -6.53
CA PHE A 220 -5.96 -2.68 -5.38
C PHE A 220 -4.58 -3.24 -5.06
N GLY A 221 -4.37 -3.79 -3.86
CA GLY A 221 -3.09 -4.43 -3.50
C GLY A 221 -2.61 -5.50 -4.50
N ASN A 222 -3.54 -6.22 -5.14
CA ASN A 222 -3.19 -7.20 -6.17
C ASN A 222 -2.66 -6.58 -7.47
N TYR A 223 -2.98 -5.30 -7.74
CA TYR A 223 -2.37 -4.56 -8.85
C TYR A 223 -0.87 -4.44 -8.65
N HIS A 224 -0.48 -3.97 -7.45
CA HIS A 224 0.91 -3.82 -7.04
C HIS A 224 1.62 -5.16 -7.00
N LYS A 225 1.00 -6.19 -6.38
CA LYS A 225 1.56 -7.55 -6.28
C LYS A 225 1.78 -8.21 -7.65
N GLY A 226 0.87 -7.97 -8.60
CA GLY A 226 1.01 -8.43 -9.99
C GLY A 226 2.01 -7.61 -10.81
N LYS A 227 2.51 -6.48 -10.27
CA LYS A 227 3.38 -5.51 -10.95
C LYS A 227 2.78 -5.03 -12.27
N TYR A 228 1.46 -4.91 -12.34
CA TYR A 228 0.80 -4.43 -13.55
C TYR A 228 1.09 -2.95 -13.77
N GLU A 229 1.14 -2.52 -15.03
CA GLU A 229 1.32 -1.10 -15.40
C GLU A 229 0.20 -0.69 -16.35
N LEU A 230 -0.72 0.13 -15.86
CA LEU A 230 -1.83 0.66 -16.63
C LEU A 230 -1.37 1.80 -17.55
N LEU A 231 -1.51 1.60 -18.86
CA LEU A 231 -1.23 2.62 -19.88
C LEU A 231 -2.50 3.38 -20.30
N SER A 232 -3.65 2.71 -20.33
CA SER A 232 -4.94 3.35 -20.60
C SER A 232 -6.12 2.50 -20.09
N PRO A 233 -7.26 3.11 -19.75
CA PRO A 233 -7.46 4.55 -19.52
C PRO A 233 -6.86 4.99 -18.19
N GLN A 234 -6.16 6.13 -18.13
CA GLN A 234 -5.52 6.60 -16.88
C GLN A 234 -6.47 7.39 -15.98
N GLN A 235 -7.57 7.91 -16.52
CA GLN A 235 -8.58 8.62 -15.76
C GLN A 235 -9.57 7.62 -15.12
N GLY A 236 -9.68 7.66 -13.80
CA GLY A 236 -10.58 6.82 -13.01
C GLY A 236 -12.06 7.17 -13.18
N MET A 237 -12.36 8.42 -13.50
CA MET A 237 -13.71 8.90 -13.80
C MET A 237 -14.00 8.88 -15.30
N ILE A 238 -15.00 8.10 -15.70
CA ILE A 238 -15.48 8.01 -17.08
C ILE A 238 -16.81 8.75 -17.20
N THR A 239 -16.78 9.92 -17.83
CA THR A 239 -17.94 10.83 -17.97
C THR A 239 -18.39 11.05 -19.41
N ASP A 240 -17.61 10.60 -20.39
CA ASP A 240 -17.95 10.79 -21.80
C ASP A 240 -19.20 9.97 -22.18
N ARG A 241 -20.28 10.69 -22.51
CA ARG A 241 -21.55 10.10 -22.93
C ARG A 241 -21.44 9.37 -24.27
N LYS A 242 -20.53 9.79 -25.14
CA LYS A 242 -20.34 9.23 -26.49
C LYS A 242 -19.45 7.99 -26.50
N ALA A 243 -18.65 7.79 -25.46
CA ALA A 243 -17.77 6.62 -25.35
C ALA A 243 -18.58 5.33 -25.17
N ASN A 244 -18.58 4.47 -26.18
CA ASN A 244 -19.25 3.16 -26.12
C ASN A 244 -18.30 2.02 -25.76
N ILE A 245 -16.99 2.28 -25.71
CA ILE A 245 -15.95 1.29 -25.43
C ILE A 245 -14.82 1.97 -24.65
N LEU A 246 -14.34 1.31 -23.59
CA LEU A 246 -13.05 1.62 -22.97
C LEU A 246 -11.99 0.67 -23.55
N LEU A 247 -10.88 1.23 -24.01
CA LEU A 247 -9.72 0.47 -24.46
C LEU A 247 -8.69 0.39 -23.34
N PHE A 248 -8.54 -0.79 -22.77
CA PHE A 248 -7.54 -1.08 -21.77
C PHE A 248 -6.23 -1.48 -22.42
N LYS A 249 -5.13 -0.92 -21.91
CA LYS A 249 -3.76 -1.31 -22.24
C LYS A 249 -3.00 -1.47 -20.93
N ILE A 250 -2.59 -2.68 -20.61
CA ILE A 250 -1.93 -3.00 -19.33
C ILE A 250 -0.71 -3.87 -19.60
N LYS A 251 0.45 -3.50 -19.05
CA LYS A 251 1.64 -4.36 -19.12
C LYS A 251 1.63 -5.42 -18.03
N ASN A 252 2.43 -6.46 -18.24
CA ASN A 252 2.73 -7.53 -17.28
C ASN A 252 1.55 -8.47 -16.97
N ILE A 253 0.44 -8.34 -17.70
CA ILE A 253 -0.53 -9.44 -17.84
C ILE A 253 0.14 -10.53 -18.69
N LYS A 254 0.01 -11.79 -18.29
CA LYS A 254 0.57 -12.93 -19.01
C LYS A 254 -0.50 -13.60 -19.88
N PRO A 255 -0.14 -14.29 -20.98
CA PRO A 255 -1.11 -14.96 -21.85
C PRO A 255 -2.03 -15.98 -21.16
N GLN A 256 -1.58 -16.59 -20.07
CA GLN A 256 -2.36 -17.53 -19.26
C GLN A 256 -3.27 -16.86 -18.23
N ASP A 257 -3.09 -15.55 -17.98
CA ASP A 257 -3.90 -14.85 -16.98
C ASP A 257 -5.33 -14.69 -17.47
N THR A 258 -6.28 -14.92 -16.57
CA THR A 258 -7.71 -14.73 -16.87
C THR A 258 -8.10 -13.29 -16.54
N VAL A 259 -8.55 -12.54 -17.53
CA VAL A 259 -9.01 -11.15 -17.37
C VAL A 259 -10.53 -11.10 -17.41
N VAL A 260 -11.12 -10.50 -16.37
CA VAL A 260 -12.57 -10.41 -16.18
C VAL A 260 -12.93 -9.01 -15.73
N TYR A 261 -14.07 -8.49 -16.15
CA TYR A 261 -14.63 -7.26 -15.58
C TYR A 261 -16.07 -7.44 -15.13
N ALA A 262 -16.50 -6.59 -14.21
CA ALA A 262 -17.89 -6.50 -13.75
C ALA A 262 -18.30 -5.05 -13.53
N PHE A 263 -19.56 -4.73 -13.86
CA PHE A 263 -20.17 -3.44 -13.52
C PHE A 263 -20.96 -3.59 -12.22
N SER A 264 -20.92 -2.61 -11.32
CA SER A 264 -21.56 -2.69 -10.00
C SER A 264 -23.09 -2.86 -10.06
N LYS A 265 -23.73 -2.43 -11.16
CA LYS A 265 -25.17 -2.63 -11.39
C LYS A 265 -25.50 -3.94 -12.11
N SER A 266 -24.48 -4.67 -12.58
CA SER A 266 -24.61 -5.99 -13.19
C SER A 266 -24.18 -7.07 -12.20
N LYS A 267 -24.89 -8.19 -12.16
CA LYS A 267 -24.47 -9.38 -11.38
C LYS A 267 -23.57 -10.32 -12.17
N GLN A 268 -23.12 -9.92 -13.37
CA GLN A 268 -22.38 -10.77 -14.28
C GLN A 268 -20.91 -10.35 -14.40
N PHE A 269 -20.05 -11.35 -14.27
CA PHE A 269 -18.65 -11.27 -14.65
C PHE A 269 -18.51 -11.54 -16.15
N LYS A 270 -17.86 -10.63 -16.87
CA LYS A 270 -17.62 -10.74 -18.31
C LYS A 270 -16.15 -11.04 -18.56
N HIS A 271 -15.85 -12.19 -19.14
CA HIS A 271 -14.49 -12.56 -19.55
C HIS A 271 -14.06 -11.76 -20.78
N VAL A 272 -12.79 -11.38 -20.83
CA VAL A 272 -12.16 -10.79 -22.01
C VAL A 272 -10.92 -11.58 -22.36
N LYS A 273 -10.67 -11.72 -23.66
CA LYS A 273 -9.41 -12.28 -24.18
C LYS A 273 -8.54 -11.12 -24.64
N PRO A 274 -7.45 -10.78 -23.92
CA PRO A 274 -6.55 -9.73 -24.35
C PRO A 274 -5.83 -10.11 -25.64
N VAL A 275 -5.60 -9.12 -26.49
CA VAL A 275 -4.68 -9.21 -27.62
C VAL A 275 -3.34 -8.66 -27.15
N PHE A 276 -2.27 -9.44 -27.31
CA PHE A 276 -0.95 -9.05 -26.85
C PHE A 276 -0.14 -8.39 -27.96
N ASN A 277 0.38 -7.20 -27.67
CA ASN A 277 1.36 -6.50 -28.50
C ASN A 277 2.65 -6.33 -27.68
N GLY A 278 3.61 -7.24 -27.88
CA GLY A 278 4.76 -7.36 -26.99
C GLY A 278 4.33 -7.72 -25.57
N ASN A 279 4.71 -6.91 -24.59
CA ASN A 279 4.33 -7.09 -23.18
C ASN A 279 3.05 -6.35 -22.77
N ILE A 280 2.33 -5.76 -23.72
CA ILE A 280 1.10 -4.99 -23.49
C ILE A 280 -0.10 -5.86 -23.85
N ALA A 281 -0.98 -6.08 -22.87
CA ALA A 281 -2.29 -6.69 -23.07
C ALA A 281 -3.32 -5.60 -23.42
N GLU A 282 -3.97 -5.73 -24.57
CA GLU A 282 -5.01 -4.82 -25.06
C GLU A 282 -6.37 -5.51 -25.08
N PHE A 283 -7.40 -4.89 -24.49
CA PHE A 283 -8.76 -5.41 -24.55
C PHE A 283 -9.81 -4.29 -24.44
N LYS A 284 -11.02 -4.61 -24.90
CA LYS A 284 -12.14 -3.67 -24.96
C LYS A 284 -13.17 -4.00 -23.88
N VAL A 285 -13.66 -2.96 -23.20
CA VAL A 285 -14.79 -3.05 -22.28
C VAL A 285 -15.94 -2.20 -22.85
N PRO A 286 -16.98 -2.83 -23.44
CA PRO A 286 -18.16 -2.12 -23.91
C PRO A 286 -18.90 -1.41 -22.78
N LEU A 287 -19.36 -0.19 -23.04
CA LEU A 287 -20.15 0.62 -22.12
C LEU A 287 -21.61 0.68 -22.58
N GLU A 288 -22.48 0.02 -21.83
CA GLU A 288 -23.92 -0.12 -22.09
C GLU A 288 -24.72 0.80 -21.15
N VAL A 289 -26.05 0.88 -21.32
CA VAL A 289 -26.94 1.67 -20.44
C VAL A 289 -26.79 1.26 -18.96
N GLY A 290 -26.55 -0.03 -18.70
CA GLY A 290 -26.32 -0.56 -17.35
C GLY A 290 -24.93 -0.32 -16.76
N SER A 291 -24.01 0.33 -17.48
CA SER A 291 -22.61 0.49 -17.05
C SER A 291 -22.40 1.63 -16.03
N ASN A 292 -23.37 2.51 -15.81
CA ASN A 292 -23.28 3.57 -14.81
C ASN A 292 -23.08 3.00 -13.39
N GLY A 293 -22.19 3.59 -12.59
CA GLY A 293 -21.79 3.07 -11.28
C GLY A 293 -20.28 2.84 -11.24
N TYR A 294 -19.86 1.63 -10.88
CA TYR A 294 -18.44 1.26 -10.85
C TYR A 294 -18.15 0.14 -11.85
N LEU A 295 -16.98 0.19 -12.47
CA LEU A 295 -16.39 -0.90 -13.23
C LEU A 295 -15.23 -1.46 -12.42
N MET A 296 -15.23 -2.76 -12.15
CA MET A 296 -14.13 -3.46 -11.51
C MET A 296 -13.45 -4.41 -12.51
N LEU A 297 -12.13 -4.39 -12.54
CA LEU A 297 -11.30 -5.30 -13.31
C LEU A 297 -10.65 -6.31 -12.37
N TYR A 298 -10.67 -7.57 -12.79
CA TYR A 298 -10.09 -8.70 -12.09
C TYR A 298 -9.08 -9.42 -13.01
N ILE A 299 -7.96 -9.83 -12.43
CA ILE A 299 -6.98 -10.68 -13.09
C ILE A 299 -6.75 -11.89 -12.19
N ASN A 300 -6.95 -13.10 -12.73
CA ASN A 300 -6.90 -14.35 -11.96
C ASN A 300 -7.78 -14.30 -10.71
N GLU A 301 -9.04 -13.88 -10.89
CA GLU A 301 -10.07 -13.75 -9.84
C GLU A 301 -9.78 -12.71 -8.74
N LYS A 302 -8.67 -11.97 -8.86
CA LYS A 302 -8.27 -10.93 -7.91
C LYS A 302 -8.59 -9.54 -8.45
N SER A 303 -9.22 -8.70 -7.65
CA SER A 303 -9.48 -7.30 -8.01
C SER A 303 -8.16 -6.54 -8.19
N VAL A 304 -8.02 -5.80 -9.29
CA VAL A 304 -6.81 -5.04 -9.63
C VAL A 304 -7.08 -3.56 -9.86
N LEU A 305 -8.20 -3.20 -10.50
CA LEU A 305 -8.56 -1.82 -10.77
C LEU A 305 -10.05 -1.59 -10.56
N ALA A 306 -10.43 -0.38 -10.16
CA ALA A 306 -11.81 0.09 -10.28
C ALA A 306 -11.89 1.51 -10.86
N TYR A 307 -12.96 1.74 -11.62
CA TYR A 307 -13.31 3.00 -12.25
C TYR A 307 -14.71 3.41 -11.83
N ARG A 308 -14.98 4.71 -11.85
CA ARG A 308 -16.31 5.29 -11.67
C ARG A 308 -16.84 5.73 -13.02
N ILE A 309 -18.03 5.26 -13.37
CA ILE A 309 -18.71 5.56 -14.63
C ILE A 309 -19.95 6.40 -14.32
N ASN A 310 -19.97 7.62 -14.84
CA ASN A 310 -21.09 8.53 -14.72
C ASN A 310 -21.34 9.22 -16.07
N ARG A 311 -22.09 8.54 -16.94
CA ARG A 311 -22.34 8.99 -18.31
C ARG A 311 -23.62 9.82 -18.48
N GLY A 312 -24.32 10.15 -17.40
CA GLY A 312 -25.57 10.93 -17.44
C GLY A 312 -26.76 10.11 -17.93
#